data_AF-A0A2S2QS36-F1
#
_entry.id   AF-A0A2S2QS36-F1
#
_cell.length_a   1.000
_cell.length_b   1.000
_cell.length_c   1.000
_cell.angle_alpha   90.00
_cell.angle_beta   90.00
_cell.angle_gamma   90.00
#
_symmetry.space_group_name_H-M   'P 1'
#
loop_
_entity.id
_entity.type
_entity.pdbx_description
1 polymer ?
#
loop_
_entity_poly.entity_id
_entity_poly.type
_entity_poly.pdbx_seq_one_letter_code
_entity_poly.pdbx_strand_id
1 'polypeptide(L)'
;GTMGFEDAAGNIPPNRGTLYKLNDTGCFQNLDPILPGVSVSNGLAWNENGTRMYYIDSPTKQIVLFDYDPSTASICNFFFYIFYSLFDNSLIYSKPQNIL
;
A
#
# COMPACT_ATOMS: atom_id res chain seq x y z
N GLY A 1 3.56 7.82 -5.59
CA GLY A 1 3.99 7.57 -4.20
C GLY A 1 4.12 8.87 -3.44
N THR A 2 4.02 8.82 -2.11
CA THR A 2 4.20 9.96 -1.20
C THR A 2 5.13 9.53 -0.06
N MET A 3 6.03 10.42 0.35
CA MET A 3 7.00 10.20 1.42
C MET A 3 6.74 11.17 2.57
N GLY A 4 6.87 10.69 3.80
CA GLY A 4 6.80 11.54 4.99
C GLY A 4 7.96 12.54 5.06
N PHE A 5 7.90 13.44 6.05
CA PHE A 5 8.99 14.38 6.32
C PHE A 5 10.27 13.62 6.66
N GLU A 6 11.35 13.96 5.95
CA GLU A 6 12.71 13.52 6.22
C GLU A 6 13.37 14.51 7.17
N ASP A 7 13.89 14.04 8.30
CA ASP A 7 14.58 14.89 9.26
C ASP A 7 15.96 15.33 8.75
N ALA A 8 16.62 16.23 9.48
CA ALA A 8 17.93 16.75 9.09
C ALA A 8 19.04 15.69 9.01
N ALA A 9 18.81 14.50 9.59
CA ALA A 9 19.72 13.37 9.56
C ALA A 9 19.35 12.34 8.46
N GLY A 10 18.32 12.61 7.65
CA GLY A 10 17.85 11.72 6.59
C GLY A 10 16.90 10.62 7.06
N ASN A 11 16.40 10.68 8.30
CA ASN A 11 15.47 9.68 8.78
C ASN A 11 14.05 10.05 8.36
N ILE A 12 13.31 9.05 7.89
CA ILE A 12 11.86 9.16 7.65
C ILE A 12 11.19 8.35 8.76
N PRO A 13 10.59 9.00 9.79
CA PRO A 13 9.93 8.28 10.86
C PRO A 13 8.81 7.40 10.27
N PRO A 14 8.76 6.10 10.63
CA PRO A 14 7.78 5.18 10.06
C PRO A 14 6.36 5.53 10.47
N ASN A 15 5.39 5.06 9.69
CA ASN A 15 3.96 5.12 9.99
C ASN A 15 3.39 6.54 10.15
N ARG A 16 3.95 7.53 9.43
CA ARG A 16 3.51 8.95 9.45
C ARG A 16 2.64 9.34 8.26
N GLY A 17 2.55 8.49 7.26
CA GLY A 17 1.75 8.68 6.06
C GLY A 17 0.39 7.98 6.16
N THR A 18 -0.47 8.36 5.21
CA THR A 18 -1.78 7.74 4.99
C THR A 18 -2.00 7.65 3.49
N LEU A 19 -2.52 6.52 3.00
CA LEU A 19 -3.07 6.40 1.66
C LEU A 19 -4.48 6.99 1.65
N TYR A 20 -4.75 7.86 0.68
CA TYR A 20 -6.04 8.51 0.50
C TYR A 20 -6.67 8.12 -0.83
N LYS A 21 -8.00 8.11 -0.85
CA LYS A 21 -8.82 8.07 -2.04
C LYS A 21 -9.34 9.47 -2.36
N LEU A 22 -9.28 9.86 -3.63
CA LEU A 22 -9.88 11.09 -4.12
C LEU A 22 -11.31 10.81 -4.62
N ASN A 23 -12.31 11.42 -3.99
CA ASN A 23 -13.72 11.22 -4.36
C ASN A 23 -14.24 12.21 -5.41
N ASP A 24 -13.60 13.37 -5.54
CA ASP A 24 -13.99 14.41 -6.49
C ASP A 24 -12.77 14.92 -7.25
N THR A 25 -12.74 14.66 -8.56
CA THR A 25 -11.66 15.05 -9.45
C THR A 25 -11.63 16.56 -9.74
N GLY A 26 -12.66 17.31 -9.37
CA GLY A 26 -12.80 18.72 -9.71
C GLY A 26 -11.89 19.66 -8.94
N CYS A 27 -11.56 19.38 -7.67
CA CYS A 27 -10.84 20.33 -6.81
C CYS A 27 -9.92 19.73 -5.73
N PHE A 28 -9.68 18.41 -5.66
CA PHE A 28 -8.92 17.77 -4.56
C PHE A 28 -9.45 18.08 -3.14
N GLN A 29 -10.67 18.60 -3.02
CA GLN A 29 -11.22 19.06 -1.76
C GLN A 29 -11.73 17.92 -0.88
N ASN A 30 -11.93 16.72 -1.46
CA ASN A 30 -12.50 15.59 -0.76
C ASN A 30 -11.60 14.36 -0.88
N LEU A 31 -10.70 14.21 0.10
CA LEU A 31 -9.80 13.08 0.26
C LEU A 31 -10.27 12.20 1.43
N ASP A 32 -10.62 10.96 1.15
CA ASP A 32 -10.93 9.97 2.19
C ASP A 32 -9.65 9.24 2.60
N PRO A 33 -9.30 9.19 3.90
CA PRO A 33 -8.23 8.30 4.36
C PRO A 33 -8.69 6.85 4.25
N ILE A 34 -7.90 6.00 3.58
CA ILE A 34 -8.24 4.57 3.39
C ILE A 34 -7.22 3.62 4.02
N LEU A 35 -5.96 4.03 4.20
CA LEU A 35 -4.96 3.23 4.91
C LEU A 35 -4.00 4.13 5.70
N PRO A 36 -4.21 4.31 7.02
CA PRO A 36 -3.28 5.05 7.87
C PRO A 36 -2.04 4.21 8.19
N GLY A 37 -1.02 4.86 8.76
CA GLY A 37 0.18 4.16 9.26
C GLY A 37 1.13 3.71 8.16
N VAL A 38 1.09 4.36 6.99
CA VAL A 38 2.02 4.13 5.89
C VAL A 38 3.35 4.83 6.18
N SER A 39 4.48 4.24 5.78
CA SER A 39 5.79 4.89 5.92
C SER A 39 6.21 5.64 4.65
N VAL A 40 6.33 4.95 3.52
CA VAL A 40 6.65 5.51 2.20
C VAL A 40 5.79 4.83 1.12
N SER A 41 4.65 5.47 0.83
CA SER A 41 3.67 5.02 -0.15
C SER A 41 4.28 4.99 -1.54
N ASN A 42 4.17 3.87 -2.26
CA ASN A 42 4.87 3.74 -3.54
C ASN A 42 3.97 3.16 -4.65
N GLY A 43 4.02 1.84 -4.83
CA GLY A 43 3.32 1.13 -5.90
C GLY A 43 1.86 0.84 -5.58
N LEU A 44 1.02 0.94 -6.61
CA LEU A 44 -0.41 0.65 -6.56
C LEU A 44 -0.83 0.00 -7.88
N ALA A 45 -1.55 -1.11 -7.80
CA ALA A 45 -2.08 -1.81 -8.97
C ALA A 45 -3.38 -2.56 -8.63
N TRP A 46 -4.13 -2.97 -9.64
CA TRP A 46 -5.34 -3.78 -9.50
C TRP A 46 -5.23 -5.05 -10.33
N ASN A 47 -5.97 -6.10 -9.95
CA ASN A 47 -6.20 -7.23 -10.85
C ASN A 47 -7.09 -6.81 -12.03
N GLU A 48 -7.15 -7.65 -13.07
CA GLU A 48 -7.88 -7.36 -14.30
C GLU A 48 -9.36 -7.02 -14.06
N ASN A 49 -10.01 -7.70 -13.13
CA ASN A 49 -11.42 -7.48 -12.81
C ASN A 49 -11.65 -6.32 -11.81
N GLY A 50 -10.58 -5.67 -11.33
CA GLY A 50 -10.68 -4.55 -10.41
C GLY A 50 -11.31 -4.90 -9.06
N THR A 51 -11.18 -6.15 -8.59
CA THR A 51 -11.71 -6.63 -7.29
C THR A 51 -10.62 -6.87 -6.25
N ARG A 52 -9.36 -6.71 -6.64
CA ARG A 52 -8.20 -6.84 -5.77
C ARG A 52 -7.26 -5.67 -6.00
N MET A 53 -6.73 -5.11 -4.92
CA MET A 53 -5.76 -4.03 -4.95
C MET A 53 -4.42 -4.48 -4.38
N TYR A 54 -3.34 -4.25 -5.11
CA TYR A 54 -1.96 -4.49 -4.69
C TYR A 54 -1.33 -3.16 -4.27
N TYR A 55 -0.70 -3.13 -3.12
CA TYR A 55 -0.11 -1.92 -2.55
C TYR A 55 1.29 -2.18 -1.98
N ILE A 56 2.18 -1.20 -2.11
CA ILE A 56 3.54 -1.25 -1.62
C ILE A 56 3.82 -0.07 -0.69
N ASP A 57 4.20 -0.39 0.55
CA ASP A 57 4.87 0.52 1.48
C ASP A 57 6.37 0.18 1.52
N SER A 58 7.22 1.05 0.97
CA SER A 58 8.62 0.70 0.61
C SER A 58 9.45 0.11 1.76
N PRO A 59 9.41 0.64 3.01
CA PRO A 59 10.22 0.11 4.11
C PRO A 59 9.78 -1.28 4.56
N THR A 60 8.53 -1.67 4.30
CA THR A 60 8.03 -3.02 4.62
C THR A 60 8.67 -4.09 3.74
N LYS A 61 9.14 -3.72 2.54
CA LYS A 61 9.62 -4.65 1.50
C LYS A 61 8.59 -5.75 1.16
N GLN A 62 7.31 -5.42 1.29
CA GLN A 62 6.18 -6.32 1.07
C GLN A 62 5.22 -5.72 0.05
N ILE A 63 4.48 -6.61 -0.61
CA ILE A 63 3.29 -6.26 -1.36
C ILE A 63 2.09 -6.69 -0.53
N VAL A 64 1.16 -5.79 -0.27
CA VAL A 64 -0.08 -6.09 0.42
C VAL A 64 -1.19 -6.23 -0.61
N LEU A 65 -1.98 -7.31 -0.51
CA LEU A 65 -3.17 -7.52 -1.30
C LEU A 65 -4.41 -7.24 -0.45
N PHE A 66 -5.28 -6.39 -0.95
CA PHE A 66 -6.59 -6.10 -0.37
C PHE A 66 -7.70 -6.63 -1.27
N ASP A 67 -8.80 -7.08 -0.66
CA ASP A 67 -10.07 -7.14 -1.39
C ASP A 67 -10.51 -5.69 -1.64
N TYR A 68 -10.95 -5.40 -2.86
CA TYR A 68 -11.31 -4.05 -3.29
C TYR A 68 -12.70 -4.04 -3.92
N ASP A 69 -13.55 -3.14 -3.45
CA ASP A 69 -14.87 -2.90 -4.01
C ASP A 69 -14.81 -1.71 -4.97
N PRO A 70 -14.94 -1.92 -6.30
CA PRO A 70 -14.85 -0.84 -7.28
C PRO A 70 -16.02 0.14 -7.22
N SER A 71 -17.15 -0.22 -6.62
CA SER A 71 -18.33 0.65 -6.53
C SER A 71 -18.17 1.74 -5.46
N THR A 72 -17.48 1.41 -4.36
CA THR A 72 -17.24 2.33 -3.23
C THR A 72 -15.79 2.77 -3.13
N ALA A 73 -14.90 2.14 -3.91
CA ALA A 73 -13.45 2.25 -3.81
C ALA A 73 -12.94 2.00 -2.38
N SER A 74 -13.54 1.00 -1.72
CA SER A 74 -13.16 0.58 -0.36
C SER A 74 -12.22 -0.61 -0.42
N ILE A 75 -11.30 -0.69 0.55
CA ILE A 75 -10.43 -1.84 0.77
C ILE A 75 -10.82 -2.54 2.08
N CYS A 76 -10.82 -3.85 2.07
CA CYS A 76 -11.00 -4.67 3.27
C CYS A 76 -10.19 -5.96 3.12
N ASN A 77 -9.93 -6.63 4.26
CA ASN A 77 -9.02 -7.76 4.37
C ASN A 77 -7.60 -7.42 3.87
N PHE A 78 -6.56 -7.86 4.57
CA PHE A 78 -5.21 -7.69 4.06
C PHE A 78 -4.44 -8.98 4.16
N PHE A 79 -3.86 -9.36 3.03
CA PHE A 79 -3.00 -10.52 2.90
C PHE A 79 -1.60 -10.00 2.58
N PHE A 80 -0.61 -10.35 3.39
CA PHE A 80 0.77 -9.99 3.13
C PHE A 80 1.39 -10.97 2.13
N TYR A 81 1.96 -10.42 1.08
CA TYR A 81 2.76 -11.14 0.11
C TYR A 81 4.20 -10.61 0.19
N ILE A 82 5.15 -11.49 0.51
CA ILE A 82 6.57 -11.16 0.42
C ILE A 82 7.02 -11.55 -0.99
N PHE A 83 7.48 -10.58 -1.77
CA PHE A 83 8.13 -10.82 -3.06
C PHE A 83 9.61 -10.48 -2.93
N TYR A 84 10.47 -11.41 -3.33
CA TYR A 84 11.92 -11.24 -3.33
C TYR A 84 12.41 -10.93 -4.75
N SER A 85 13.52 -10.20 -4.84
CA SER A 85 14.06 -9.67 -6.09
C SER A 85 15.20 -10.52 -6.66
N LEU A 86 15.32 -10.41 -7.99
CA LEU A 86 15.90 -11.35 -8.96
C LEU A 86 17.43 -11.24 -9.16
N PHE A 87 18.16 -10.65 -8.21
CA PHE A 87 19.61 -10.46 -8.30
C PHE A 87 20.42 -11.56 -7.56
N ASP A 88 19.83 -12.27 -6.59
CA ASP A 88 20.60 -13.18 -5.70
C ASP A 88 19.93 -14.53 -5.34
N ASN A 89 18.82 -14.92 -6.00
CA ASN A 89 18.23 -16.27 -5.93
C ASN A 89 17.74 -16.73 -4.54
N SER A 90 17.26 -15.84 -3.67
CA SER A 90 16.67 -16.23 -2.39
C SER A 90 15.13 -16.04 -2.33
N LEU A 91 14.47 -17.01 -1.66
CA LEU A 91 13.02 -17.35 -1.66
C LEU A 91 12.21 -16.07 -1.81
N ILE A 92 11.37 -15.78 -2.81
CA ILE A 92 10.29 -16.58 -3.44
C ILE A 92 9.04 -16.50 -2.53
N TYR A 93 7.84 -16.49 -3.09
CA TYR A 93 6.56 -16.27 -2.40
C TYR A 93 6.33 -17.12 -1.12
N SER A 94 5.67 -16.57 -0.08
CA SER A 94 5.11 -17.35 1.04
C SER A 94 3.62 -17.04 1.27
N LYS A 95 2.84 -18.08 1.62
CA LYS A 95 1.38 -18.08 1.72
C LYS A 95 0.88 -17.02 2.72
N PRO A 96 -0.28 -16.37 2.49
CA PRO A 96 -0.84 -15.42 3.43
C PRO A 96 -0.97 -16.02 4.83
N GLN A 97 -0.38 -15.35 5.82
CA GLN A 97 -0.73 -15.56 7.23
C GLN A 97 -1.96 -14.71 7.51
N ASN A 98 -3.09 -15.35 7.81
CA ASN A 98 -4.20 -14.68 8.47
C ASN A 98 -3.75 -14.38 9.90
N ILE A 99 -3.62 -13.10 10.23
CA ILE A 99 -3.59 -12.68 11.62
C ILE A 99 -5.06 -12.50 12.00
N LEU A 100 -5.59 -13.43 12.81
CA LEU A 100 -6.88 -13.30 13.48
C LEU A 100 -6.84 -12.15 14.50
#